data_AF-A0A3M1B5U4-F1
#
_entry.id   AF-A0A3M1B5U4-F1
#
_cell.length_a   1.000
_cell.length_b   1.000
_cell.length_c   1.000
_cell.angle_alpha   90.00
_cell.angle_beta   90.00
_cell.angle_gamma   90.00
#
_symmetry.space_group_name_H-M   'P 1'
#
loop_
_entity.id
_entity.type
_entity.pdbx_description
1 polymer ?
#
loop_
_entity_poly.entity_id
_entity_poly.type
_entity_poly.pdbx_seq_one_letter_code
_entity_poly.pdbx_strand_id
1 'polypeptide(L)'
;GMCGFKWLWRKHYQPLHEAGAVSDGWFFSTELLTVAEWKGLKMCELPVEWTDDVSSSKVKIVPLAMQYLEAMKVLKSKKPA
;
A
#
# COMPACT_ATOMS: atom_id res chain seq x y z
N GLY A 1 5.77 9.94 -0.60
CA GLY A 1 4.41 9.45 -0.30
C GLY A 1 4.24 8.10 -0.95
N MET A 2 3.21 7.34 -0.59
CA MET A 2 2.86 6.14 -1.38
C MET A 2 2.16 6.56 -2.66
N CYS A 3 2.55 5.94 -3.78
CA CYS A 3 1.88 6.15 -5.05
C CYS A 3 0.45 5.61 -4.96
N GLY A 4 -0.55 6.47 -5.16
CA GLY A 4 -1.96 6.08 -5.23
C GLY A 4 -2.29 5.32 -6.53
N PHE A 5 -1.50 5.54 -7.58
CA PHE A 5 -1.76 5.06 -8.92
C PHE A 5 -1.08 3.73 -9.22
N LYS A 6 -1.88 2.74 -9.59
CA LYS A 6 -1.45 1.35 -9.77
C LYS A 6 -2.52 0.57 -10.52
N TRP A 7 -2.06 -0.45 -11.22
CA TRP A 7 -2.92 -1.42 -11.89
C TRP A 7 -2.78 -2.78 -11.23
N LEU A 8 -3.90 -3.49 -11.15
CA LEU A 8 -3.98 -4.83 -10.61
C LEU A 8 -4.91 -5.64 -11.49
N TRP A 9 -4.51 -6.86 -11.83
CA TRP A 9 -5.43 -7.81 -12.47
C TRP A 9 -6.53 -8.18 -11.48
N ARG A 10 -7.80 -8.01 -11.88
CA ARG A 10 -8.96 -8.23 -11.01
C ARG A 10 -8.95 -9.59 -10.29
N LYS A 11 -8.48 -10.64 -10.97
CA LYS A 11 -8.35 -12.01 -10.41
C LYS A 11 -7.45 -12.09 -9.16
N HIS A 12 -6.52 -11.16 -8.99
CA HIS A 12 -5.61 -11.12 -7.85
C HIS A 12 -6.15 -10.30 -6.68
N TYR A 13 -7.18 -9.47 -6.87
CA TYR A 13 -7.70 -8.63 -5.78
C TYR A 13 -8.25 -9.47 -4.62
N GLN A 14 -9.17 -10.38 -4.90
CA GLN A 14 -9.84 -11.18 -3.86
C GLN A 14 -8.83 -11.99 -3.01
N PRO A 15 -7.88 -12.74 -3.61
CA PRO A 15 -6.87 -13.45 -2.82
C PRO A 15 -5.95 -12.55 -1.98
N LEU A 16 -5.66 -11.33 -2.45
CA LEU A 16 -4.82 -10.38 -1.71
C LEU A 16 -5.59 -9.74 -0.55
N HIS A 17 -6.87 -9.41 -0.78
CA HIS A 17 -7.75 -8.87 0.24
C HIS A 17 -7.93 -9.87 1.39
N GLU A 18 -8.28 -11.12 1.07
CA GLU A 18 -8.42 -12.21 2.04
C GLU A 18 -7.13 -12.53 2.80
N ALA A 19 -5.97 -12.30 2.16
CA ALA A 19 -4.66 -12.50 2.77
C ALA A 19 -4.18 -11.32 3.65
N GLY A 20 -5.00 -10.28 3.83
CA GLY A 20 -4.76 -9.24 4.84
C GLY A 20 -4.56 -7.83 4.31
N ALA A 21 -4.73 -7.59 3.01
CA ALA A 21 -4.81 -6.23 2.45
C ALA A 21 -6.23 -5.67 2.63
N VAL A 22 -6.53 -5.17 3.83
CA VAL A 22 -7.89 -4.84 4.28
C VAL A 22 -8.02 -3.45 4.87
N SER A 23 -6.93 -2.70 5.00
CA SER A 23 -6.94 -1.33 5.53
C SER A 23 -7.88 -0.42 4.72
N ASP A 24 -8.72 0.35 5.41
CA ASP A 24 -9.64 1.34 4.82
C ASP A 24 -9.02 2.75 4.84
N GLY A 25 -7.78 2.87 4.39
CA GLY A 25 -7.07 4.15 4.47
C GLY A 25 -5.72 4.15 3.77
N TRP A 26 -4.93 5.18 4.07
CA TRP A 26 -3.65 5.46 3.42
C TRP A 26 -2.69 4.27 3.40
N PHE A 27 -2.77 3.35 4.37
CA PHE A 27 -1.87 2.20 4.49
C PHE A 27 -2.21 1.02 3.56
N PHE A 28 -3.41 0.99 2.97
CA PHE A 28 -3.87 -0.08 2.09
C PHE A 28 -2.88 -0.41 0.97
N SER A 29 -2.25 0.62 0.38
CA SER A 29 -1.27 0.43 -0.68
C SER A 29 -0.04 -0.35 -0.21
N THR A 30 0.41 -0.16 1.03
CA THR A 30 1.52 -0.95 1.60
C THR A 30 1.11 -2.40 1.77
N GLU A 31 -0.07 -2.64 2.35
CA GLU A 31 -0.56 -4.00 2.59
C GLU A 31 -0.74 -4.75 1.28
N LEU A 32 -1.36 -4.11 0.27
CA LEU A 32 -1.61 -4.72 -1.02
C LEU A 32 -0.32 -5.21 -1.68
N LEU A 33 0.72 -4.37 -1.72
CA LEU A 33 2.00 -4.73 -2.32
C LEU A 33 2.77 -5.75 -1.49
N THR A 34 2.75 -5.63 -0.17
CA THR A 34 3.45 -6.55 0.74
C THR A 34 2.82 -7.95 0.67
N VAL A 35 1.49 -8.03 0.70
CA VAL A 35 0.77 -9.31 0.58
C VAL A 35 0.97 -9.91 -0.82
N ALA A 36 1.03 -9.08 -1.88
CA ALA A 36 1.33 -9.54 -3.23
C ALA A 36 2.72 -10.15 -3.35
N GLU A 37 3.73 -9.53 -2.71
CA GLU A 37 5.08 -10.07 -2.60
C GLU A 37 5.08 -11.42 -1.88
N TRP A 38 4.41 -11.52 -0.73
CA TRP A 38 4.34 -12.78 0.03
C TRP A 38 3.62 -13.90 -0.72
N LYS A 39 2.68 -13.55 -1.60
CA LYS A 39 2.01 -14.50 -2.50
C LYS A 39 2.84 -14.82 -3.76
N GLY A 40 4.03 -14.25 -3.91
CA GLY A 40 4.92 -14.50 -5.04
C GLY A 40 4.44 -13.88 -6.36
N LEU A 41 3.58 -12.85 -6.30
CA LEU A 41 3.14 -12.15 -7.51
C LEU A 41 4.27 -11.28 -8.07
N LYS A 42 4.40 -11.29 -9.40
CA LYS A 42 5.34 -10.40 -10.09
C LYS A 42 4.79 -8.98 -10.10
N MET A 43 5.63 -8.03 -9.72
CA MET A 43 5.34 -6.60 -9.75
C MET A 43 6.43 -5.89 -10.55
N CYS A 44 6.06 -4.79 -11.21
CA CYS A 44 6.99 -3.92 -11.89
C CYS A 44 6.57 -2.47 -11.66
N GLU A 45 7.55 -1.58 -11.64
CA GLU A 45 7.32 -0.14 -11.55
C GLU A 45 7.41 0.46 -12.95
N LEU A 46 6.44 1.30 -13.30
CA LEU A 46 6.43 2.04 -14.56
C LEU A 46 6.84 3.49 -14.26
N PRO A 47 7.75 4.08 -15.05
CA PRO A 47 8.10 5.48 -14.88
C PRO A 47 6.90 6.36 -15.21
N VAL A 48 6.56 7.27 -14.31
CA VAL A 48 5.46 8.24 -14.47
C VAL A 48 5.95 9.61 -13.99
N GLU A 49 5.64 10.64 -14.76
CA GLU A 49 5.83 12.03 -14.37
C GLU A 49 4.53 12.57 -13.76
N TRP A 50 4.64 13.14 -12.56
CA TRP A 50 3.51 13.72 -11.84
C TRP A 50 3.52 15.24 -11.98
N THR A 51 2.43 15.81 -12.47
CA THR A 51 2.20 17.25 -12.47
C THR A 51 1.15 17.59 -11.42
N ASP A 52 1.58 17.71 -10.16
CA ASP A 52 0.72 18.07 -9.04
C ASP A 52 0.97 19.52 -8.58
N ASP A 53 -0.09 20.20 -8.16
CA ASP A 53 0.01 21.51 -7.50
C ASP A 53 0.48 21.32 -6.05
N VAL A 54 1.73 21.70 -5.78
CA VAL A 54 2.37 21.59 -4.47
C VAL A 54 1.89 22.65 -3.47
N SER A 55 1.08 23.63 -3.90
CA SER A 55 0.67 24.76 -3.05
C SER A 55 -0.33 24.40 -1.97
N SER A 56 -1.06 23.27 -2.09
CA SER A 56 -2.04 22.85 -1.08
C SER A 56 -2.03 21.35 -0.78
N SER A 57 -1.12 20.90 0.09
CA SER A 57 -1.19 19.56 0.69
C SER A 57 -2.03 19.58 1.98
N LYS A 58 -3.03 18.70 2.08
CA LYS A 58 -3.81 18.48 3.30
C LYS A 58 -3.21 17.38 4.20
N VAL A 59 -2.07 16.82 3.80
CA VAL A 59 -1.47 15.68 4.50
C VAL A 59 -0.75 16.14 5.76
N LYS A 60 -1.20 15.62 6.91
CA LYS A 60 -0.50 15.80 8.18
C LYS A 60 0.60 14.73 8.30
N ILE A 61 1.83 15.09 7.94
CA ILE A 61 2.96 14.15 7.80
C ILE A 61 3.25 13.37 9.09
N VAL A 62 3.41 14.06 10.22
CA VAL A 62 3.80 13.41 11.48
C VAL A 62 2.73 12.41 11.99
N PRO A 63 1.44 12.79 12.08
CA PRO A 63 0.40 11.83 12.43
C PRO A 63 0.34 10.62 11.48
N LEU A 64 0.46 10.87 10.16
CA LEU A 64 0.43 9.82 9.16
C LEU A 64 1.61 8.85 9.31
N ALA A 65 2.82 9.37 9.56
CA ALA A 65 4.01 8.56 9.78
C ALA A 65 3.87 7.65 11.01
N MET A 66 3.33 8.17 12.12
CA MET A 66 3.08 7.36 13.33
C MET A 66 2.06 6.25 13.08
N GLN A 67 0.96 6.56 12.35
CA GLN A 67 -0.02 5.55 11.94
C GLN A 67 0.63 4.45 11.08
N TYR A 68 1.52 4.82 10.16
CA TYR A 68 2.23 3.86 9.31
C TYR A 68 3.16 2.96 10.11
N LEU A 69 3.90 3.50 11.08
CA LEU A 69 4.78 2.70 11.93
C LEU A 69 4.00 1.63 12.69
N GLU A 70 2.84 1.98 13.23
CA GLU A 70 2.00 1.01 13.93
C GLU A 70 1.40 -0.02 12.98
N ALA A 71 0.89 0.43 11.83
CA ALA A 71 0.35 -0.48 10.82
C ALA A 71 1.42 -1.44 10.25
N MET A 72 2.67 -0.99 10.10
CA MET A 72 3.79 -1.86 9.70
C MET A 72 4.09 -2.94 10.74
N LYS A 73 4.01 -2.64 12.04
CA LYS A 73 4.18 -3.66 13.09
C LYS A 73 3.08 -4.72 13.00
N VAL A 74 1.83 -4.28 12.84
CA VAL A 74 0.67 -5.17 12.68
C VAL A 74 0.78 -6.00 11.41
N LEU A 75 1.22 -5.41 10.29
CA LEU A 75 1.44 -6.14 9.05
C LEU A 75 2.52 -7.20 9.23
N LYS A 76 3.66 -6.84 9.83
CA LYS A 76 4.79 -7.75 10.05
C LYS A 76 4.40 -8.98 10.88
N SER A 77 3.51 -8.85 11.87
CA SER A 77 3.04 -9.98 12.67
C SER A 77 2.15 -10.97 11.90
N LYS A 78 1.59 -10.56 10.76
CA LYS A 78 0.76 -11.40 9.88
C LYS A 78 1.55 -12.11 8.78
N LYS A 79 2.88 -11.92 8.72
CA LYS A 79 3.71 -12.55 7.69
C LYS A 79 3.59 -14.08 7.78
N PRO A 80 3.20 -14.77 6.68
CA PRO A 80 3.19 -16.23 6.64
C PRO A 80 4.58 -16.81 6.95
N ALA A 81 4.62 -17.95 7.65
CA ALA A 81 5.85 -18.68 7.95
C ALA A 81 6.53 -19.23 6.69
#